data_AF-A0A1G9X094-F1
#
_entry.id   AF-A0A1G9X094-F1
#
_cell.length_a   1.000
_cell.length_b   1.000
_cell.length_c   1.000
_cell.angle_alpha   90.00
_cell.angle_beta   90.00
_cell.angle_gamma   90.00
#
_symmetry.space_group_name_H-M   'P 1'
#
loop_
_entity.id
_entity.type
_entity.pdbx_description
1 polymer ?
#
loop_
_entity_poly.entity_id
_entity_poly.type
_entity_poly.pdbx_seq_one_letter_code
_entity_poly.pdbx_strand_id
1 'polypeptide(L)' 'MEFTYFLAALLFSILWFLNLVQLLEKLKQGKDIHNQKLLGCVWSVGLAFSFICSIAIFN' A
#
# COMPACT_ATOMS: atom_id res chain seq x y z
N MET A 1 -21.11 0.46 2.81
CA MET A 1 -20.15 0.09 1.75
C MET A 1 -19.25 1.24 1.35
N GLU A 2 -19.68 2.50 1.46
CA GLU A 2 -18.86 3.64 1.02
C GLU A 2 -17.66 3.89 1.96
N PHE A 3 -17.90 3.87 3.28
CA PHE A 3 -16.85 4.00 4.30
C PHE A 3 -15.82 2.87 4.30
N THR A 4 -16.17 1.68 3.79
CA THR A 4 -15.26 0.53 3.79
C THR A 4 -14.11 0.70 2.80
N TYR A 5 -14.34 1.35 1.66
CA TYR A 5 -13.27 1.62 0.69
C TYR A 5 -12.34 2.73 1.15
N PHE A 6 -12.88 3.75 1.84
CA PHE A 6 -12.07 4.78 2.48
C PHE A 6 -11.18 4.20 3.60
N LEU A 7 -11.75 3.35 4.45
CA LEU A 7 -11.00 2.64 5.47
C LEU A 7 -9.95 1.70 4.87
N ALA A 8 -10.27 1.00 3.78
CA ALA A 8 -9.31 0.18 3.05
C ALA A 8 -8.13 1.00 2.50
N ALA A 9 -8.40 2.17 1.93
CA ALA A 9 -7.35 3.07 1.45
C ALA A 9 -6.40 3.50 2.58
N LEU A 10 -6.92 3.81 3.77
CA LEU A 10 -6.12 4.11 4.95
C LEU A 10 -5.25 2.90 5.37
N LEU A 11 -5.83 1.70 5.41
CA LEU A 11 -5.08 0.48 5.76
C LEU A 11 -3.96 0.19 4.76
N PHE A 12 -4.24 0.27 3.45
CA PHE A 12 -3.23 0.09 2.42
C PHE A 12 -2.14 1.16 2.48
N SER A 13 -2.46 2.39 2.88
CA SER A 13 -1.47 3.46 3.06
C SER A 13 -0.49 3.13 4.18
N ILE A 14 -0.99 2.66 5.33
CA ILE A 14 -0.17 2.24 6.46
C ILE A 14 0.73 1.07 6.05
N LEU A 15 0.17 0.04 5.41
CA LEU A 15 0.93 -1.13 4.96
C LEU A 15 2.01 -0.77 3.93
N TRP A 16 1.69 0.15 3.01
CA TRP A 16 2.64 0.64 2.03
C TRP A 16 3.82 1.37 2.69
N PHE A 17 3.54 2.25 3.66
CA PHE A 17 4.57 2.98 4.38
C PHE A 17 5.46 2.06 5.23
N LEU A 18 4.87 1.08 5.93
CA LEU A 18 5.65 0.09 6.68
C LEU A 18 6.58 -0.72 5.76
N ASN A 19 6.08 -1.14 4.58
CA ASN A 19 6.89 -1.82 3.60
C ASN A 19 8.04 -0.93 3.07
N LEU A 20 7.79 0.37 2.90
CA LEU A 20 8.83 1.33 2.50
C LEU A 20 9.92 1.46 3.58
N VAL A 21 9.55 1.58 4.85
CA VAL A 21 10.52 1.63 5.96
C VAL A 21 11.36 0.36 5.98
N GLN A 22 10.73 -0.82 5.89
CA GLN A 22 11.46 -2.10 5.84
C GLN A 22 12.35 -2.24 4.60
N LEU A 23 11.92 -1.70 3.45
CA LEU A 23 12.73 -1.67 2.24
C LEU A 23 14.01 -0.86 2.47
N LEU A 24 13.89 0.32 3.09
CA LEU A 24 15.03 1.19 3.39
C LEU A 24 15.99 0.54 4.40
N GLU A 25 15.46 -0.10 5.45
CA GLU A 25 16.27 -0.83 6.43
C GLU A 25 17.03 -1.99 5.79
N LYS A 26 16.38 -2.78 4.93
CA LYS A 26 17.01 -3.89 4.22
C LYS A 26 18.05 -3.42 3.21
N LEU A 27 17.76 -2.34 2.48
CA LEU A 27 18.73 -1.68 1.59
C LEU A 27 19.98 -1.27 2.36
N LYS A 28 19.81 -0.60 3.50
CA LYS A 28 20.92 -0.19 4.38
C LYS A 28 21.74 -1.39 4.88
N GLN A 29 21.09 -2.54 5.12
CA GLN A 29 21.74 -3.77 5.57
C GLN A 29 22.31 -4.62 4.41
N GLY A 30 22.17 -4.20 3.15
CA GLY A 30 22.58 -4.99 1.98
C GLY A 30 21.81 -6.30 1.80
N LYS A 31 20.60 -6.40 2.39
CA LYS A 31 19.73 -7.59 2.30
C LYS A 31 18.90 -7.57 1.03
N ASP A 32 18.45 -8.75 0.62
CA ASP A 32 17.52 -8.89 -0.50
C ASP A 32 16.19 -8.15 -0.22
N ILE A 33 15.74 -7.42 -1.24
CA ILE A 33 14.57 -6.56 -1.26
C ILE A 33 13.48 -7.05 -2.22
N HIS A 34 13.64 -8.22 -2.85
CA HIS A 34 12.69 -8.75 -3.82
C HIS A 34 11.25 -8.79 -3.28
N ASN A 35 11.07 -9.28 -2.05
CA ASN A 35 9.76 -9.35 -1.42
C ASN A 35 9.17 -7.95 -1.14
N GLN A 36 10.00 -7.00 -0.73
CA GLN A 36 9.57 -5.63 -0.43
C GLN A 36 9.15 -4.90 -1.70
N LYS A 37 9.80 -5.19 -2.84
CA LYS A 37 9.36 -4.69 -4.14
C LYS A 37 8.00 -5.25 -4.52
N LEU A 38 7.80 -6.57 -4.41
CA LEU A 38 6.52 -7.21 -4.72
C LEU A 38 5.39 -6.72 -3.81
N LEU A 39 5.62 -6.69 -2.49
CA LEU A 39 4.68 -6.16 -1.51
C LEU A 39 4.37 -4.69 -1.78
N GLY A 40 5.39 -3.88 -2.11
CA GLY A 40 5.20 -2.49 -2.49
C GLY A 40 4.25 -2.34 -3.68
N CYS A 41 4.40 -3.17 -4.72
CA CYS A 41 3.47 -3.19 -5.84
C CYS A 41 2.05 -3.59 -5.41
N VAL A 42 1.89 -4.63 -4.60
CA VAL A 42 0.58 -5.09 -4.12
C VAL A 42 -0.12 -4.01 -3.31
N TRP A 43 0.58 -3.36 -2.38
CA TRP A 43 0.02 -2.27 -1.57
C TRP A 43 -0.30 -1.03 -2.41
N SER A 44 0.53 -0.69 -3.40
CA SER A 44 0.24 0.41 -4.33
C SER A 44 -1.02 0.15 -5.14
N VAL A 45 -1.20 -1.06 -5.68
CA VAL A 45 -2.39 -1.43 -6.45
C VAL A 45 -3.62 -1.44 -5.54
N GLY A 46 -3.52 -2.02 -4.34
CA GLY A 46 -4.61 -2.03 -3.36
C GLY A 46 -5.03 -0.62 -2.94
N LEU A 47 -4.08 0.28 -2.73
CA LEU A 47 -4.33 1.68 -2.41
C LEU A 47 -5.02 2.40 -3.57
N ALA A 48 -4.46 2.33 -4.79
CA ALA A 48 -5.02 2.98 -5.97
C ALA A 48 -6.43 2.47 -6.27
N PHE A 49 -6.66 1.16 -6.20
CA PHE A 49 -7.96 0.55 -6.39
C PHE A 49 -8.97 1.02 -5.34
N SER A 50 -8.58 1.02 -4.06
CA SER A 50 -9.46 1.49 -2.97
C SER A 50 -9.85 2.96 -3.16
N PHE A 51 -8.90 3.78 -3.62
CA PHE A 51 -9.14 5.21 -3.87
C PHE A 51 -10.09 5.44 -5.05
N ILE A 52 -9.87 4.73 -6.17
CA ILE A 52 -10.73 4.80 -7.35
C ILE A 52 -12.15 4.34 -7.02
N CYS A 53 -12.30 3.21 -6.30
CA CYS A 53 -13.61 2.73 -5.87
C CYS A 53 -14.29 3.71 -4.93
N SER A 54 -13.55 4.33 -4.01
CA SER A 54 -14.09 5.37 -3.14
C SER A 54 -14.66 6.52 -3.98
N ILE A 55 -13.87 7.09 -4.90
CA ILE A 55 -14.32 8.21 -5.74
C ILE A 55 -15.51 7.81 -6.61
N ALA A 56 -15.48 6.63 -7.23
CA ALA A 56 -16.54 6.16 -8.12
C ALA A 56 -17.88 5.90 -7.42
N ILE A 57 -17.87 5.66 -6.10
CA ILE A 57 -19.08 5.45 -5.32
C ILE A 57 -19.65 6.78 -4.81
N PHE A 58 -18.79 7.75 -4.50
CA PHE A 58 -19.20 9.07 -4.01
C PHE A 58 -19.60 10.07 -5.14
N ASN A 59 -19.50 9.67 -6.40
CA ASN A 59 -19.76 10.49 -7.59
C ASN A 59 -20.94 9.93 -8.37
#